data_AF-A0AAD8LPJ7-F1
#
_entry.id   AF-A0AAD8LPJ7-F1
#
_cell.length_a   1.000
_cell.length_b   1.000
_cell.length_c   1.000
_cell.angle_alpha   90.00
_cell.angle_beta   90.00
_cell.angle_gamma   90.00
#
_symmetry.space_group_name_H-M   'P 1'
#
loop_
_entity.id
_entity.type
_entity.pdbx_description
1 polymer ?
#
loop_
_entity_poly.entity_id
_entity_poly.type
_entity_poly.pdbx_seq_one_letter_code
_entity_poly.pdbx_strand_id
1 'polypeptide(L)'
;MEASHEEEEVRSYEKPPDERFVYLAFDFFKNELLGDDNSAMEAITHIDVVTQELGPEECERLLVPFLAETQATMPMRTFNSILDAWYTLSKISNSESYIRGIFQGLEFFISQEDTDIRSKGINLILKIVNDLKCSDASYNVVDAVIVPLLKKLSTSEWFAEAISACILIPRTYADASEENQQQLRECYKQLWETNVLIVRKEVARNLHKLLSIMTIEHSVSMFWLVLKNMSVDNQEDVRAHCVESCLAFAKRCSTEQNMSFSYPVILAAAADSSWRVRKAVARGYYKIFEVFGEDEFCERLLEAHFCLLADSNDIVQESALTSFKTWCKLLSEATAERYVTFFQTQLPASSSQTKQYICQIISSFAACDHKEPVKSLINSMVMSMISDDSLDLRLCVISNIEVLCERRAFEGELGKKITETIELILQGTRWHHRLVLAEKTTALYQHFGFGIFERYFNDMLFRLLVDGVWKVRNTMLFSIENICLECKATWATDTILTELLKMYIEPHNSKYISQDRTHISYSTKIILLQALVAVMKSLDIDVALAQVVPLLITATKDPVANVRFVAVKALSNLFHIYKDEDPESFRCIRSALFKLKQDSDIDVRYYATMALETYMAFFDT
;
A
#
# COMPACT_ATOMS: atom_id res chain seq x y z
N MET A 1 14.28 49.88 102.78
CA MET A 1 15.68 49.38 102.81
C MET A 1 15.92 48.81 101.42
N GLU A 2 16.39 49.68 100.52
CA GLU A 2 17.74 49.67 99.90
C GLU A 2 17.77 48.69 98.71
N ALA A 3 17.65 49.16 97.45
CA ALA A 3 18.74 49.59 96.52
C ALA A 3 19.78 48.47 96.30
N SER A 4 20.16 48.01 95.09
CA SER A 4 20.43 48.70 93.82
C SER A 4 20.57 47.70 92.63
N HIS A 5 20.54 48.26 91.41
CA HIS A 5 20.73 47.70 90.06
C HIS A 5 21.82 46.64 89.84
N GLU A 6 21.60 45.75 88.86
CA GLU A 6 22.54 45.51 87.74
C GLU A 6 21.84 44.85 86.53
N GLU A 7 22.32 45.21 85.34
CA GLU A 7 21.77 44.97 84.00
C GLU A 7 22.04 43.54 83.51
N GLU A 8 21.07 42.91 82.83
CA GLU A 8 21.31 41.69 82.03
C GLU A 8 20.90 41.92 80.56
N GLU A 9 21.92 41.96 79.70
CA GLU A 9 21.85 41.95 78.24
C GLU A 9 21.08 40.72 77.74
N VAL A 10 19.91 40.96 77.14
CA VAL A 10 19.16 39.95 76.38
C VAL A 10 19.85 39.76 75.03
N ARG A 11 20.73 38.75 74.91
CA ARG A 11 21.13 38.21 73.61
C ARG A 11 19.99 37.36 73.03
N SER A 12 19.31 37.91 72.04
CA SER A 12 18.38 37.19 71.16
C SER A 12 19.11 36.05 70.44
N TYR A 13 18.80 34.81 70.82
CA TYR A 13 19.01 33.66 69.94
C TYR A 13 17.83 33.63 68.96
N GLU A 14 18.01 34.25 67.79
CA GLU A 14 17.16 34.00 66.63
C GLU A 14 17.23 32.51 66.27
N LYS A 15 16.10 31.83 66.34
CA LYS A 15 15.89 30.56 65.63
C LYS A 15 15.90 30.87 64.13
N PRO A 16 16.59 30.08 63.29
CA PRO A 16 16.46 30.24 61.84
C PRO A 16 15.03 29.88 61.41
N PRO A 17 14.52 30.49 60.33
CA PRO A 17 13.18 30.22 59.84
C PRO A 17 13.10 28.82 59.21
N ASP A 18 11.93 28.20 59.37
CA ASP A 18 11.54 26.90 58.80
C ASP A 18 11.40 27.06 57.27
N GLU A 19 12.47 26.77 56.51
CA GLU A 19 12.47 26.78 55.04
C GLU A 19 11.65 25.59 54.49
N ARG A 20 10.32 25.76 54.40
CA ARG A 20 9.53 24.97 53.45
C ARG A 20 9.74 25.55 52.07
N PHE A 21 10.53 24.88 51.23
CA PHE A 21 10.51 25.12 49.79
C PHE A 21 9.09 24.84 49.29
N VAL A 22 8.36 25.88 48.90
CA VAL A 22 7.04 25.75 48.27
C VAL A 22 7.28 25.71 46.77
N TYR A 23 7.21 24.52 46.17
CA TYR A 23 7.26 24.33 44.73
C TYR A 23 5.88 24.66 44.16
N LEU A 24 5.67 25.93 43.80
CA LEU A 24 4.35 26.45 43.43
C LEU A 24 3.83 25.81 42.13
N ALA A 25 4.71 25.58 41.15
CA ALA A 25 4.30 24.92 39.91
C ALA A 25 3.99 23.44 40.15
N PHE A 26 4.76 22.77 41.00
CA PHE A 26 4.45 21.38 41.39
C PHE A 26 3.14 21.27 42.19
N ASP A 27 2.90 22.14 43.17
CA ASP A 27 1.65 22.13 43.95
C ASP A 27 0.44 22.44 43.07
N PHE A 28 0.55 23.38 42.13
CA PHE A 28 -0.48 23.66 41.14
C PHE A 28 -0.72 22.45 40.23
N PHE A 29 0.34 21.86 39.69
CA PHE A 29 0.27 20.66 38.86
C PHE A 29 -0.45 19.52 39.58
N LYS A 30 -0.14 19.27 40.86
CA LYS A 30 -0.83 18.25 41.66
C LYS A 30 -2.33 18.51 41.76
N ASN A 31 -2.73 19.75 42.02
CA ASN A 31 -4.14 20.10 42.18
C ASN A 31 -4.91 19.96 40.86
N GLU A 32 -4.34 20.43 39.74
CA GLU A 32 -4.96 20.31 38.42
C GLU A 32 -5.04 18.86 37.94
N LEU A 33 -3.99 18.07 38.20
CA LEU A 33 -3.93 16.66 37.81
C LEU A 33 -4.94 15.79 38.58
N LEU A 34 -5.28 16.18 39.81
CA LEU A 34 -6.34 15.57 40.62
C LEU A 34 -7.73 16.19 40.38
N GLY A 35 -7.81 17.19 39.49
CA GLY A 35 -9.02 17.91 39.13
C GLY A 35 -9.89 17.17 38.10
N ASP A 36 -10.61 17.93 37.27
CA ASP A 36 -11.34 17.33 36.15
C ASP A 36 -10.42 16.94 35.00
N ASP A 37 -10.90 16.03 34.15
CA ASP A 37 -10.10 15.45 33.08
C ASP A 37 -9.50 16.47 32.08
N ASN A 38 -10.15 17.61 31.81
CA ASN A 38 -9.61 18.61 30.90
C ASN A 38 -8.46 19.38 31.55
N SER A 39 -8.65 19.73 32.82
CA SER A 39 -7.63 20.36 33.66
C SER A 39 -6.41 19.44 33.82
N ALA A 40 -6.64 18.14 34.03
CA ALA A 40 -5.55 17.14 34.08
C ALA A 40 -4.80 17.01 32.75
N MET A 41 -5.51 16.98 31.60
CA MET A 41 -4.85 16.94 30.29
C MET A 41 -4.00 18.18 30.03
N GLU A 42 -4.51 19.37 30.36
CA GLU A 42 -3.77 20.63 30.21
C GLU A 42 -2.58 20.69 31.17
N ALA A 43 -2.73 20.24 32.43
CA ALA A 43 -1.61 20.21 33.36
C ALA A 43 -0.45 19.35 32.84
N ILE A 44 -0.74 18.20 32.22
CA ILE A 44 0.26 17.29 31.68
C ILE A 44 1.07 17.92 30.54
N THR A 45 0.48 18.80 29.72
CA THR A 45 1.20 19.43 28.61
C THR A 45 2.28 20.42 29.08
N HIS A 46 2.16 20.93 30.31
CA HIS A 46 3.10 21.86 30.95
C HIS A 46 4.01 21.18 31.99
N ILE A 47 4.20 19.87 31.92
CA ILE A 47 5.08 19.14 32.85
C ILE A 47 6.54 19.61 32.75
N ASP A 48 6.96 20.15 31.62
CA ASP A 48 8.28 20.74 31.42
C ASP A 48 8.54 21.90 32.38
N VAL A 49 7.55 22.77 32.61
CA VAL A 49 7.63 23.88 33.58
C VAL A 49 7.86 23.33 35.00
N VAL A 50 7.15 22.26 35.36
CA VAL A 50 7.30 21.62 36.68
C VAL A 50 8.69 21.01 36.84
N THR A 51 9.20 20.35 35.80
CA THR A 51 10.54 19.76 35.84
C THR A 51 11.65 20.80 35.95
N GLN A 52 11.46 21.99 35.38
CA GLN A 52 12.41 23.10 35.48
C GLN A 52 12.42 23.71 36.89
N GLU A 53 11.27 23.79 37.58
CA GLU A 53 11.19 24.28 38.97
C GLU A 53 11.84 23.30 39.94
N LEU A 54 11.53 22.01 39.82
CA LEU A 54 12.01 20.98 40.76
C LEU A 54 13.49 20.62 40.53
N GLY A 55 13.92 20.55 39.27
CA GLY A 55 15.22 19.97 38.92
C GLY A 55 15.29 18.44 39.12
N PRO A 56 16.41 17.80 38.77
CA PRO A 56 16.52 16.34 38.67
C PRO A 56 16.26 15.57 39.98
N GLU A 57 16.88 16.00 41.08
CA GLU A 57 16.81 15.31 42.38
C GLU A 57 15.39 15.33 42.95
N GLU A 58 14.71 16.48 42.88
CA GLU A 58 13.35 16.61 43.38
C GLU A 58 12.33 16.01 42.41
N CYS A 59 12.60 15.98 41.10
CA CYS A 59 11.81 15.18 40.17
C CYS A 59 11.84 13.69 40.54
N GLU A 60 13.01 13.16 40.90
CA GLU A 60 13.16 11.77 41.37
C GLU A 60 12.35 11.52 42.64
N ARG A 61 12.46 12.44 43.60
CA ARG A 61 11.90 12.28 44.94
C ARG A 61 10.40 12.55 45.02
N LEU A 62 9.88 13.45 44.19
CA LEU A 62 8.51 13.96 44.28
C LEU A 62 7.69 13.66 43.02
N LEU A 63 8.11 14.17 41.86
CA LEU A 63 7.27 14.17 40.66
C LEU A 63 7.09 12.77 40.06
N VAL A 64 8.17 11.99 39.96
CA VAL A 64 8.12 10.63 39.39
C VAL A 64 7.23 9.71 40.23
N PRO A 65 7.39 9.59 41.57
CA PRO A 65 6.48 8.80 42.40
C PRO A 65 5.03 9.29 42.33
N PHE A 66 4.82 10.62 42.37
CA PHE A 66 3.49 11.20 42.30
C PHE A 66 2.77 10.87 40.99
N LEU A 67 3.44 11.02 39.85
CA LEU A 67 2.85 10.69 38.55
C LEU A 67 2.57 9.18 38.42
N ALA A 68 3.49 8.34 38.91
CA ALA A 68 3.35 6.88 38.90
C ALA A 68 2.15 6.39 39.73
N GLU A 69 1.87 7.02 40.87
CA GLU A 69 0.72 6.71 41.72
C GLU A 69 -0.58 7.25 41.10
N THR A 70 -0.57 8.49 40.63
CA THR A 70 -1.79 9.17 40.18
C THR A 70 -2.32 8.64 38.85
N GLN A 71 -1.44 8.26 37.92
CA GLN A 71 -1.82 7.78 36.58
C GLN A 71 -2.79 6.58 36.61
N ALA A 72 -2.73 5.74 37.66
CA ALA A 72 -3.58 4.57 37.80
C ALA A 72 -5.07 4.92 37.99
N THR A 73 -5.35 6.12 38.47
CA THR A 73 -6.71 6.64 38.69
C THR A 73 -7.22 7.50 37.54
N MET A 74 -6.38 7.82 36.56
CA MET A 74 -6.74 8.69 35.45
C MET A 74 -7.52 7.96 34.36
N PRO A 75 -8.40 8.66 33.61
CA PRO A 75 -9.15 8.03 32.54
C PRO A 75 -8.25 7.76 31.33
N MET A 76 -8.52 6.66 30.61
CA MET A 76 -7.71 6.19 29.48
C MET A 76 -7.42 7.25 28.40
N ARG A 77 -8.28 8.27 28.24
CA ARG A 77 -8.07 9.35 27.27
C ARG A 77 -6.85 10.22 27.55
N THR A 78 -6.39 10.29 28.81
CA THR A 78 -5.19 11.06 29.19
C THR A 78 -3.89 10.28 28.95
N PHE A 79 -3.97 8.96 28.71
CA PHE A 79 -2.79 8.09 28.68
C PHE A 79 -1.75 8.47 27.63
N ASN A 80 -2.17 8.99 26.47
CA ASN A 80 -1.20 9.49 25.49
C ASN A 80 -0.41 10.68 26.04
N SER A 81 -1.09 11.65 26.66
CA SER A 81 -0.43 12.80 27.29
C SER A 81 0.50 12.34 28.42
N ILE A 82 0.09 11.36 29.24
CA ILE A 82 0.94 10.81 30.31
C ILE A 82 2.20 10.14 29.73
N LEU A 83 2.08 9.40 28.63
CA LEU A 83 3.24 8.80 27.95
C LEU A 83 4.19 9.89 27.42
N ASP A 84 3.67 11.00 26.87
CA ASP A 84 4.48 12.15 26.47
C ASP A 84 5.17 12.80 27.68
N ALA A 85 4.48 12.86 28.82
CA ALA A 85 5.02 13.33 30.09
C ALA A 85 6.18 12.44 30.58
N TRP A 86 6.01 11.12 30.55
CA TRP A 86 7.07 10.16 30.89
C TRP A 86 8.26 10.27 29.94
N TYR A 87 8.02 10.52 28.64
CA TYR A 87 9.10 10.76 27.70
C TYR A 87 9.87 12.03 28.06
N THR A 88 9.16 13.11 28.39
CA THR A 88 9.78 14.37 28.83
C THR A 88 10.61 14.19 30.09
N LEU A 89 10.06 13.50 31.10
CA LEU A 89 10.78 13.17 32.33
C LEU A 89 12.05 12.36 32.07
N SER A 90 12.00 11.39 31.14
CA SER A 90 13.19 10.59 30.79
C SER A 90 14.39 11.39 30.27
N LYS A 91 14.19 12.67 29.91
CA LYS A 91 15.25 13.58 29.42
C LYS A 91 15.91 14.41 30.52
N ILE A 92 15.37 14.40 31.73
CA ILE A 92 15.83 15.27 32.82
C ILE A 92 17.10 14.73 33.49
N SER A 93 17.20 13.41 33.66
CA SER A 93 18.36 12.77 34.27
C SER A 93 18.61 11.39 33.68
N ASN A 94 19.89 11.07 33.48
CA ASN A 94 20.35 9.74 33.06
C ASN A 94 20.79 8.88 34.27
N SER A 95 20.51 9.27 35.52
CA SER A 95 20.88 8.45 36.69
C SER A 95 20.08 7.14 36.75
N GLU A 96 20.72 6.05 37.19
CA GLU A 96 20.09 4.73 37.21
C GLU A 96 18.83 4.70 38.07
N SER A 97 18.86 5.30 39.25
CA SER A 97 17.73 5.34 40.18
C SER A 97 16.54 6.12 39.61
N TYR A 98 16.80 7.28 38.99
CA TYR A 98 15.78 8.08 38.32
C TYR A 98 15.14 7.32 37.17
N ILE A 99 15.94 6.78 36.25
CA ILE A 99 15.44 5.99 35.11
C ILE A 99 14.69 4.76 35.60
N ARG A 100 15.15 4.07 36.65
CA ARG A 100 14.41 2.96 37.25
C ARG A 100 13.01 3.39 37.72
N GLY A 101 12.88 4.56 38.33
CA GLY A 101 11.59 5.15 38.70
C GLY A 101 10.68 5.41 37.49
N ILE A 102 11.22 5.96 36.39
CA ILE A 102 10.46 6.14 35.14
C ILE A 102 9.91 4.81 34.62
N PHE A 103 10.75 3.76 34.56
CA PHE A 103 10.33 2.45 34.04
C PHE A 103 9.34 1.74 34.96
N GLN A 104 9.42 1.95 36.27
CA GLN A 104 8.39 1.50 37.23
C GLN A 104 7.04 2.18 36.96
N GLY A 105 7.05 3.48 36.64
CA GLY A 105 5.84 4.18 36.17
C GLY A 105 5.31 3.62 34.85
N LEU A 106 6.19 3.36 33.88
CA LEU A 106 5.81 2.80 32.58
C LEU A 106 5.32 1.35 32.65
N GLU A 107 5.65 0.61 33.71
CA GLU A 107 5.14 -0.74 33.95
C GLU A 107 3.60 -0.78 33.89
N PHE A 108 2.93 0.25 34.43
CA PHE A 108 1.48 0.39 34.36
C PHE A 108 0.93 0.26 32.94
N PHE A 109 1.54 0.94 31.96
CA PHE A 109 1.08 0.95 30.57
C PHE A 109 1.32 -0.38 29.88
N ILE A 110 2.46 -1.02 30.13
CA ILE A 110 2.78 -2.31 29.52
C ILE A 110 2.03 -3.49 30.18
N SER A 111 1.38 -3.27 31.32
CA SER A 111 0.48 -4.22 31.98
C SER A 111 -0.99 -4.06 31.57
N GLN A 112 -1.36 -3.08 30.74
CA GLN A 112 -2.76 -2.87 30.34
C GLN A 112 -3.26 -3.98 29.40
N GLU A 113 -4.53 -4.36 29.52
CA GLU A 113 -5.18 -5.31 28.59
C GLU A 113 -5.35 -4.73 27.19
N ASP A 114 -5.62 -3.43 27.10
CA ASP A 114 -5.75 -2.73 25.83
C ASP A 114 -4.44 -2.80 25.03
N THR A 115 -4.54 -3.33 23.82
CA THR A 115 -3.36 -3.63 23.00
C THR A 115 -2.73 -2.37 22.41
N ASP A 116 -3.51 -1.30 22.16
CA ASP A 116 -2.98 -0.03 21.66
C ASP A 116 -2.17 0.68 22.74
N ILE A 117 -2.72 0.78 23.95
CA ILE A 117 -2.05 1.40 25.10
C ILE A 117 -0.77 0.63 25.44
N ARG A 118 -0.85 -0.70 25.54
CA ARG A 118 0.31 -1.56 25.81
C ARG A 118 1.39 -1.40 24.75
N SER A 119 1.01 -1.35 23.47
CA SER A 119 1.96 -1.16 22.37
C SER A 119 2.65 0.20 22.43
N LYS A 120 1.93 1.27 22.80
CA LYS A 120 2.52 2.61 22.99
C LYS A 120 3.49 2.64 24.17
N GLY A 121 3.14 2.03 25.29
CA GLY A 121 4.05 1.86 26.43
C GLY A 121 5.34 1.12 26.05
N ILE A 122 5.22 0.00 25.34
CA ILE A 122 6.38 -0.77 24.82
C ILE A 122 7.24 0.10 23.89
N ASN A 123 6.62 0.83 22.96
CA ASN A 123 7.36 1.69 22.03
C ASN A 123 8.10 2.83 22.76
N LEU A 124 7.49 3.42 23.79
CA LEU A 124 8.13 4.45 24.61
C LEU A 124 9.32 3.88 25.39
N ILE A 125 9.17 2.71 26.02
CA ILE A 125 10.27 1.98 26.69
C ILE A 125 11.45 1.80 25.72
N LEU A 126 11.20 1.31 24.50
CA LEU A 126 12.26 1.10 23.50
C LEU A 126 12.90 2.42 23.04
N LYS A 127 12.10 3.49 22.92
CA LYS A 127 12.59 4.82 22.58
C LYS A 127 13.55 5.35 23.65
N ILE A 128 13.16 5.28 24.92
CA ILE A 128 13.99 5.71 26.05
C ILE A 128 15.27 4.86 26.14
N VAL A 129 15.16 3.54 25.99
CA VAL A 129 16.34 2.65 25.97
C VAL A 129 17.33 3.06 24.87
N ASN A 130 16.86 3.33 23.66
CA ASN A 130 17.74 3.75 22.56
C ASN A 130 18.36 5.13 22.80
N ASP A 131 17.60 6.06 23.37
CA ASP A 131 18.12 7.39 23.71
C ASP A 131 19.24 7.31 24.76
N LEU A 132 19.09 6.44 25.78
CA LEU A 132 20.08 6.24 26.84
C LEU A 132 21.35 5.53 26.33
N LYS A 133 21.25 4.61 25.37
CA LYS A 133 22.44 4.00 24.75
C LYS A 133 23.34 5.00 24.04
N CYS A 134 22.75 6.08 23.53
CA CYS A 134 23.46 7.16 22.83
C CYS A 134 23.89 8.30 23.78
N SER A 135 23.67 8.16 25.08
CA SER A 135 23.95 9.18 26.10
C SER A 135 25.26 8.93 26.84
N ASP A 136 25.57 9.77 27.82
CA ASP A 136 26.70 9.68 28.73
C ASP A 136 26.42 8.81 29.98
N ALA A 137 25.34 8.02 29.98
CA ALA A 137 25.00 7.13 31.09
C ALA A 137 26.15 6.17 31.45
N SER A 138 26.45 6.07 32.75
CA SER A 138 27.58 5.28 33.28
C SER A 138 27.29 3.78 33.44
N TYR A 139 26.13 3.31 32.99
CA TYR A 139 25.64 1.94 33.17
C TYR A 139 24.91 1.45 31.92
N ASN A 140 24.81 0.13 31.75
CA ASN A 140 23.98 -0.46 30.71
C ASN A 140 22.52 -0.50 31.18
N VAL A 141 21.66 0.36 30.61
CA VAL A 141 20.24 0.42 30.94
C VAL A 141 19.52 -0.90 30.75
N VAL A 142 19.92 -1.70 29.75
CA VAL A 142 19.29 -2.99 29.49
C VAL A 142 19.59 -3.97 30.61
N ASP A 143 20.83 -4.06 31.04
CA ASP A 143 21.24 -4.93 32.14
C ASP A 143 20.66 -4.48 33.49
N ALA A 144 20.75 -3.18 33.80
CA ALA A 144 20.41 -2.66 35.11
C ALA A 144 18.89 -2.53 35.33
N VAL A 145 18.13 -2.13 34.30
CA VAL A 145 16.71 -1.76 34.43
C VAL A 145 15.80 -2.72 33.68
N ILE A 146 16.09 -3.02 32.41
CA ILE A 146 15.18 -3.80 31.57
C ILE A 146 15.16 -5.28 31.94
N VAL A 147 16.31 -5.92 32.13
CA VAL A 147 16.38 -7.37 32.41
C VAL A 147 15.64 -7.73 33.71
N PRO A 148 15.80 -7.00 34.84
CA PRO A 148 15.00 -7.25 36.05
C PRO A 148 13.49 -7.10 35.82
N LEU A 149 13.07 -6.09 35.05
CA LEU A 149 11.68 -5.90 34.68
C LEU A 149 11.17 -7.10 33.85
N LEU A 150 11.90 -7.51 32.81
CA LEU A 150 11.50 -8.63 31.96
C LEU A 150 11.43 -9.95 32.71
N LYS A 151 12.33 -10.21 33.66
CA LYS A 151 12.22 -11.37 34.55
C LYS A 151 10.91 -11.38 35.32
N LYS A 152 10.54 -10.25 35.93
CA LYS A 152 9.27 -10.09 36.66
C LYS A 152 8.08 -10.37 35.75
N LEU A 153 8.04 -9.71 34.59
CA LEU A 153 6.95 -9.83 33.61
C LEU A 153 6.81 -11.25 33.05
N SER A 154 7.93 -11.94 32.78
CA SER A 154 7.92 -13.32 32.27
C SER A 154 7.37 -14.35 33.24
N THR A 155 7.45 -14.08 34.54
CA THR A 155 6.91 -14.95 35.60
C THR A 155 5.54 -14.51 36.11
N SER A 156 4.98 -13.43 35.59
CA SER A 156 3.71 -12.88 36.04
C SER A 156 2.54 -13.82 35.72
N GLU A 157 1.58 -13.91 36.64
CA GLU A 157 0.29 -14.56 36.37
C GLU A 157 -0.59 -13.71 35.45
N TRP A 158 -0.30 -12.41 35.34
CA TRP A 158 -1.04 -11.49 34.49
C TRP A 158 -0.60 -11.59 33.03
N PHE A 159 -1.53 -11.97 32.14
CA PHE A 159 -1.18 -12.28 30.76
C PHE A 159 -0.64 -11.07 29.97
N ALA A 160 -1.09 -9.85 30.28
CA ALA A 160 -0.66 -8.66 29.54
C ALA A 160 0.81 -8.33 29.78
N GLU A 161 1.30 -8.57 30.99
CA GLU A 161 2.72 -8.45 31.36
C GLU A 161 3.58 -9.47 30.61
N ALA A 162 3.14 -10.73 30.60
CA ALA A 162 3.80 -11.79 29.85
C ALA A 162 3.84 -11.49 28.33
N ILE A 163 2.76 -10.92 27.76
CA ILE A 163 2.73 -10.44 26.37
C ILE A 163 3.76 -9.35 26.13
N SER A 164 3.86 -8.37 27.04
CA SER A 164 4.88 -7.32 26.95
C SER A 164 6.30 -7.89 26.97
N ALA A 165 6.55 -8.89 27.82
CA ALA A 165 7.82 -9.60 27.84
C ALA A 165 8.11 -10.33 26.50
N CYS A 166 7.11 -10.99 25.90
CA CYS A 166 7.25 -11.64 24.59
C CYS A 166 7.70 -10.66 23.49
N ILE A 167 7.30 -9.40 23.57
CA ILE A 167 7.61 -8.38 22.56
C ILE A 167 8.94 -7.67 22.86
N LEU A 168 9.22 -7.37 24.13
CA LEU A 168 10.40 -6.63 24.56
C LEU A 168 11.67 -7.48 24.52
N ILE A 169 11.62 -8.75 24.96
CA ILE A 169 12.82 -9.62 25.03
C ILE A 169 13.57 -9.66 23.68
N PRO A 170 12.93 -9.99 22.54
CA PRO A 170 13.64 -10.05 21.26
C PRO A 170 14.21 -8.70 20.78
N ARG A 171 13.72 -7.57 21.30
CA ARG A 171 14.11 -6.22 20.89
C ARG A 171 15.22 -5.62 21.75
N THR A 172 15.44 -6.13 22.96
CA THR A 172 16.50 -5.67 23.86
C THR A 172 17.60 -6.71 24.07
N TYR A 173 17.41 -7.94 23.56
CA TYR A 173 18.34 -9.06 23.73
C TYR A 173 19.77 -8.72 23.31
N ALA A 174 19.97 -8.11 22.14
CA ALA A 174 21.30 -7.85 21.57
C ALA A 174 22.13 -6.86 22.40
N ASP A 175 21.47 -6.04 23.23
CA ASP A 175 22.10 -5.00 24.03
C ASP A 175 22.42 -5.44 25.46
N ALA A 176 21.96 -6.64 25.85
CA ALA A 176 22.25 -7.22 27.15
C ALA A 176 23.65 -7.85 27.17
N SER A 177 24.27 -7.86 28.34
CA SER A 177 25.47 -8.64 28.63
C SER A 177 25.24 -10.15 28.39
N GLU A 178 26.31 -10.92 28.18
CA GLU A 178 26.18 -12.36 27.88
C GLU A 178 25.42 -13.15 28.97
N GLU A 179 25.66 -12.81 30.24
CA GLU A 179 24.94 -13.39 31.38
C GLU A 179 23.43 -13.09 31.29
N ASN A 180 23.07 -11.83 31.05
CA ASN A 180 21.67 -11.44 30.95
C ASN A 180 21.02 -11.95 29.67
N GLN A 181 21.77 -12.11 28.57
CA GLN A 181 21.28 -12.79 27.37
C GLN A 181 20.86 -14.23 27.70
N GLN A 182 21.65 -14.97 28.48
CA GLN A 182 21.24 -16.32 28.93
C GLN A 182 19.92 -16.27 29.68
N GLN A 183 19.80 -15.37 30.65
CA GLN A 183 18.59 -15.22 31.45
C GLN A 183 17.37 -14.86 30.58
N LEU A 184 17.53 -13.96 29.60
CA LEU A 184 16.46 -13.60 28.67
C LEU A 184 16.00 -14.79 27.80
N ARG A 185 16.92 -15.69 27.39
CA ARG A 185 16.55 -16.93 26.69
C ARG A 185 15.74 -17.87 27.57
N GLU A 186 16.11 -17.99 28.85
CA GLU A 186 15.39 -18.80 29.83
C GLU A 186 13.98 -18.23 30.07
N CYS A 187 13.86 -16.92 30.28
CA CYS A 187 12.57 -16.22 30.39
C CYS A 187 11.69 -16.44 29.14
N TYR A 188 12.25 -16.33 27.93
CA TYR A 188 11.49 -16.54 26.69
C TYR A 188 11.02 -17.98 26.52
N LYS A 189 11.83 -18.95 26.95
CA LYS A 189 11.44 -20.37 26.97
C LYS A 189 10.31 -20.62 27.98
N GLN A 190 10.37 -20.02 29.17
CA GLN A 190 9.30 -20.13 30.16
C GLN A 190 7.97 -19.56 29.65
N LEU A 191 8.01 -18.45 28.92
CA LEU A 191 6.82 -17.86 28.27
C LEU A 191 6.15 -18.83 27.28
N TRP A 192 6.91 -19.73 26.65
CA TRP A 192 6.36 -20.78 25.79
C TRP A 192 5.69 -21.92 26.58
N GLU A 193 6.26 -22.27 27.74
CA GLU A 193 5.83 -23.39 28.57
C GLU A 193 4.56 -23.10 29.40
N THR A 194 4.07 -21.85 29.36
CA THR A 194 2.82 -21.45 30.02
C THR A 194 1.58 -22.15 29.45
N ASN A 195 0.56 -22.34 30.31
CA ASN A 195 -0.76 -22.83 29.89
C ASN A 195 -1.63 -21.71 29.28
N VAL A 196 -1.19 -20.45 29.34
CA VAL A 196 -1.95 -19.30 28.85
C VAL A 196 -1.82 -19.18 27.33
N LEU A 197 -2.88 -19.55 26.61
CA LEU A 197 -2.89 -19.61 25.15
C LEU A 197 -2.48 -18.29 24.47
N ILE A 198 -3.01 -17.15 24.93
CA ILE A 198 -2.72 -15.85 24.32
C ILE A 198 -1.22 -15.49 24.40
N VAL A 199 -0.54 -15.91 25.47
CA VAL A 199 0.90 -15.71 25.65
C VAL A 199 1.67 -16.62 24.68
N ARG A 200 1.33 -17.91 24.57
CA ARG A 200 1.98 -18.81 23.59
C ARG A 200 1.81 -18.34 22.14
N LYS A 201 0.66 -17.76 21.79
CA LYS A 201 0.45 -17.13 20.48
C LYS A 201 1.40 -15.95 20.26
N GLU A 202 1.63 -15.14 21.29
CA GLU A 202 2.56 -14.01 21.20
C GLU A 202 4.03 -14.45 21.11
N VAL A 203 4.41 -15.50 21.84
CA VAL A 203 5.71 -16.16 21.71
C VAL A 203 5.93 -16.61 20.27
N ALA A 204 4.97 -17.35 19.70
CA ALA A 204 5.04 -17.85 18.35
C ALA A 204 5.20 -16.72 17.31
N ARG A 205 4.51 -15.60 17.53
CA ARG A 205 4.55 -14.41 16.66
C ARG A 205 5.91 -13.70 16.69
N ASN A 206 6.64 -13.73 17.80
CA ASN A 206 7.89 -12.96 17.96
C ASN A 206 9.16 -13.80 17.97
N LEU A 207 9.07 -15.14 18.07
CA LEU A 207 10.24 -16.01 18.20
C LEU A 207 11.25 -15.84 17.05
N HIS A 208 10.78 -15.62 15.82
CA HIS A 208 11.64 -15.35 14.66
C HIS A 208 12.62 -14.19 14.88
N LYS A 209 12.23 -13.15 15.63
CA LYS A 209 13.07 -11.98 15.91
C LYS A 209 14.26 -12.37 16.78
N LEU A 210 14.01 -13.19 17.80
CA LEU A 210 15.03 -13.68 18.71
C LEU A 210 15.96 -14.68 18.00
N LEU A 211 15.39 -15.62 17.23
CA LEU A 211 16.16 -16.59 16.44
C LEU A 211 17.04 -15.93 15.38
N SER A 212 16.71 -14.73 14.92
CA SER A 212 17.53 -14.01 13.93
C SER A 212 18.81 -13.44 14.52
N ILE A 213 18.88 -13.20 15.83
CA ILE A 213 19.97 -12.47 16.50
C ILE A 213 20.78 -13.31 17.50
N MET A 214 20.23 -14.42 18.01
CA MET A 214 20.95 -15.36 18.89
C MET A 214 22.13 -16.04 18.19
N THR A 215 23.02 -16.77 18.87
CA THR A 215 23.96 -17.70 18.18
C THR A 215 23.25 -18.97 17.70
N ILE A 216 23.81 -19.69 16.74
CA ILE A 216 23.15 -20.88 16.18
C ILE A 216 23.13 -22.03 17.19
N GLU A 217 24.18 -22.14 18.00
CA GLU A 217 24.32 -23.13 19.09
C GLU A 217 23.21 -22.96 20.12
N HIS A 218 22.90 -21.72 20.51
CA HIS A 218 21.80 -21.44 21.44
C HIS A 218 20.43 -21.66 20.80
N SER A 219 20.26 -21.30 19.53
CA SER A 219 19.00 -21.54 18.81
C SER A 219 18.70 -23.05 18.72
N VAL A 220 19.69 -23.86 18.39
CA VAL A 220 19.56 -25.33 18.31
C VAL A 220 19.30 -25.92 19.70
N SER A 221 20.12 -25.60 20.70
CA SER A 221 20.03 -26.22 22.03
C SER A 221 18.78 -25.83 22.81
N MET A 222 18.27 -24.60 22.64
CA MET A 222 17.15 -24.09 23.43
C MET A 222 15.81 -24.06 22.68
N PHE A 223 15.81 -23.73 21.39
CA PHE A 223 14.58 -23.37 20.67
C PHE A 223 14.19 -24.32 19.54
N TRP A 224 15.04 -25.28 19.14
CA TRP A 224 14.64 -26.29 18.16
C TRP A 224 13.43 -27.11 18.63
N LEU A 225 13.43 -27.58 19.89
CA LEU A 225 12.27 -28.31 20.44
C LEU A 225 11.03 -27.43 20.55
N VAL A 226 11.21 -26.13 20.84
CA VAL A 226 10.12 -25.14 20.85
C VAL A 226 9.49 -25.05 19.45
N LEU A 227 10.30 -24.89 18.40
CA LEU A 227 9.83 -24.87 17.00
C LEU A 227 9.10 -26.17 16.62
N LYS A 228 9.66 -27.34 16.98
CA LYS A 228 9.03 -28.63 16.72
C LYS A 228 7.68 -28.77 17.42
N ASN A 229 7.56 -28.29 18.66
CA ASN A 229 6.30 -28.31 19.40
C ASN A 229 5.30 -27.32 18.81
N MET A 230 5.75 -26.14 18.39
CA MET A 230 4.91 -25.16 17.68
C MET A 230 4.34 -25.71 16.37
N SER A 231 5.12 -26.48 15.61
CA SER A 231 4.68 -27.01 14.30
C SER A 231 3.56 -28.04 14.39
N VAL A 232 3.35 -28.63 15.57
CA VAL A 232 2.28 -29.62 15.82
C VAL A 232 1.29 -29.16 16.89
N ASP A 233 1.32 -27.87 17.27
CA ASP A 233 0.43 -27.34 18.30
C ASP A 233 -1.04 -27.45 17.86
N ASN A 234 -1.95 -27.68 18.81
CA ASN A 234 -3.39 -27.79 18.53
C ASN A 234 -3.98 -26.50 17.94
N GLN A 235 -3.31 -25.36 18.12
CA GLN A 235 -3.79 -24.04 17.72
C GLN A 235 -3.20 -23.66 16.36
N GLU A 236 -4.06 -23.52 15.37
CA GLU A 236 -3.67 -23.20 13.99
C GLU A 236 -2.87 -21.90 13.86
N ASP A 237 -3.16 -20.87 14.65
CA ASP A 237 -2.39 -19.61 14.64
C ASP A 237 -0.93 -19.83 15.05
N VAL A 238 -0.69 -20.73 16.03
CA VAL A 238 0.66 -21.08 16.49
C VAL A 238 1.41 -21.80 15.40
N ARG A 239 0.77 -22.80 14.76
CA ARG A 239 1.35 -23.53 13.62
C ARG A 239 1.65 -22.61 12.45
N ALA A 240 0.76 -21.66 12.14
CA ALA A 240 0.95 -20.67 11.08
C ALA A 240 2.16 -19.75 11.35
N HIS A 241 2.31 -19.23 12.58
CA HIS A 241 3.46 -18.40 12.95
C HIS A 241 4.77 -19.19 13.07
N CYS A 242 4.70 -20.52 13.26
CA CYS A 242 5.88 -21.37 13.33
C CYS A 242 6.75 -21.31 12.08
N VAL A 243 6.15 -21.14 10.90
CA VAL A 243 6.89 -21.15 9.62
C VAL A 243 7.85 -19.96 9.53
N GLU A 244 7.44 -18.78 9.98
CA GLU A 244 8.32 -17.60 9.98
C GLU A 244 9.51 -17.78 10.93
N SER A 245 9.27 -18.36 12.10
CA SER A 245 10.33 -18.68 13.07
C SER A 245 11.26 -19.79 12.54
N CYS A 246 10.70 -20.78 11.86
CA CYS A 246 11.44 -21.84 11.18
C CYS A 246 12.34 -21.27 10.08
N LEU A 247 11.88 -20.29 9.29
CA LEU A 247 12.69 -19.66 8.25
C LEU A 247 13.84 -18.80 8.81
N ALA A 248 13.60 -18.06 9.89
CA ALA A 248 14.65 -17.33 10.60
C ALA A 248 15.75 -18.27 11.13
N PHE A 249 15.36 -19.45 11.58
CA PHE A 249 16.28 -20.52 11.98
C PHE A 249 17.01 -21.14 10.77
N ALA A 250 16.26 -21.50 9.73
CA ALA A 250 16.76 -22.22 8.56
C ALA A 250 17.85 -21.47 7.80
N LYS A 251 17.72 -20.13 7.70
CA LYS A 251 18.69 -19.25 7.02
C LYS A 251 20.11 -19.34 7.61
N ARG A 252 20.23 -19.87 8.82
CA ARG A 252 21.48 -19.93 9.60
C ARG A 252 22.00 -21.36 9.77
N CYS A 253 21.26 -22.34 9.27
CA CYS A 253 21.60 -23.76 9.29
C CYS A 253 22.29 -24.16 7.98
N SER A 254 23.13 -25.20 8.03
CA SER A 254 23.58 -25.87 6.81
C SER A 254 22.42 -26.62 6.14
N THR A 255 22.57 -26.94 4.86
CA THR A 255 21.61 -27.78 4.11
C THR A 255 21.34 -29.11 4.84
N GLU A 256 22.39 -29.73 5.38
CA GLU A 256 22.29 -31.01 6.10
C GLU A 256 21.52 -30.88 7.44
N GLN A 257 21.67 -29.75 8.13
CA GLN A 257 20.85 -29.43 9.31
C GLN A 257 19.40 -29.17 8.91
N ASN A 258 19.16 -28.42 7.83
CA ASN A 258 17.83 -28.12 7.33
C ASN A 258 17.04 -29.37 6.89
N MET A 259 17.73 -30.43 6.45
CA MET A 259 17.14 -31.75 6.19
C MET A 259 16.44 -32.34 7.40
N SER A 260 17.05 -32.21 8.58
CA SER A 260 16.50 -32.75 9.83
C SER A 260 15.53 -31.79 10.51
N PHE A 261 15.71 -30.48 10.29
CA PHE A 261 15.02 -29.45 11.04
C PHE A 261 13.89 -28.78 10.23
N SER A 262 14.26 -27.97 9.25
CA SER A 262 13.37 -26.96 8.69
C SER A 262 12.43 -27.51 7.62
N TYR A 263 12.89 -28.40 6.72
CA TYR A 263 12.03 -28.91 5.65
C TYR A 263 10.83 -29.71 6.19
N PRO A 264 10.97 -30.62 7.18
CA PRO A 264 9.81 -31.34 7.72
C PRO A 264 8.73 -30.41 8.28
N VAL A 265 9.13 -29.31 8.95
CA VAL A 265 8.22 -28.31 9.50
C VAL A 265 7.48 -27.56 8.38
N ILE A 266 8.21 -27.12 7.35
CA ILE A 266 7.63 -26.38 6.23
C ILE A 266 6.67 -27.25 5.41
N LEU A 267 7.07 -28.49 5.11
CA LEU A 267 6.25 -29.44 4.36
C LEU A 267 4.98 -29.81 5.13
N ALA A 268 5.09 -30.05 6.44
CA ALA A 268 3.93 -30.31 7.30
C ALA A 268 2.96 -29.11 7.32
N ALA A 269 3.47 -27.88 7.40
CA ALA A 269 2.64 -26.68 7.38
C ALA A 269 1.98 -26.44 6.00
N ALA A 270 2.67 -26.76 4.90
CA ALA A 270 2.11 -26.67 3.55
C ALA A 270 1.00 -27.71 3.32
N ALA A 271 1.05 -28.86 3.99
CA ALA A 271 0.05 -29.91 3.94
C ALA A 271 -0.87 -29.96 5.17
N ASP A 272 -0.93 -28.88 5.96
CA ASP A 272 -1.66 -28.85 7.24
C ASP A 272 -3.17 -29.07 7.02
N SER A 273 -3.83 -29.70 7.99
CA SER A 273 -5.29 -29.93 7.93
C SER A 273 -6.09 -28.62 7.94
N SER A 274 -5.58 -27.57 8.59
CA SER A 274 -6.18 -26.24 8.58
C SER A 274 -5.77 -25.45 7.34
N TRP A 275 -6.78 -25.05 6.56
CA TRP A 275 -6.59 -24.15 5.42
C TRP A 275 -5.97 -22.80 5.82
N ARG A 276 -6.13 -22.36 7.09
CA ARG A 276 -5.52 -21.10 7.57
C ARG A 276 -4.00 -21.21 7.69
N VAL A 277 -3.48 -22.36 8.11
CA VAL A 277 -2.04 -22.64 8.15
C VAL A 277 -1.50 -22.71 6.72
N ARG A 278 -2.15 -23.49 5.84
CA ARG A 278 -1.76 -23.59 4.42
C ARG A 278 -1.79 -22.23 3.72
N LYS A 279 -2.82 -21.41 3.97
CA LYS A 279 -2.90 -20.03 3.48
C LYS A 279 -1.73 -19.16 3.97
N ALA A 280 -1.39 -19.25 5.25
CA ALA A 280 -0.27 -18.49 5.80
C ALA A 280 1.06 -18.87 5.11
N VAL A 281 1.28 -20.17 4.89
CA VAL A 281 2.43 -20.70 4.14
C VAL A 281 2.41 -20.22 2.69
N ALA A 282 1.29 -20.36 1.99
CA ALA A 282 1.12 -19.90 0.61
C ALA A 282 1.43 -18.40 0.43
N ARG A 283 0.92 -17.56 1.35
CA ARG A 283 1.21 -16.13 1.36
C ARG A 283 2.70 -15.83 1.57
N GLY A 284 3.37 -16.62 2.40
CA GLY A 284 4.79 -16.47 2.75
C GLY A 284 5.76 -17.24 1.86
N TYR A 285 5.28 -17.93 0.81
CA TYR A 285 6.11 -18.90 0.08
C TYR A 285 7.33 -18.28 -0.61
N TYR A 286 7.26 -17.00 -0.99
CA TYR A 286 8.41 -16.27 -1.53
C TYR A 286 9.58 -16.21 -0.53
N LYS A 287 9.32 -16.08 0.78
CA LYS A 287 10.36 -16.09 1.82
C LYS A 287 11.05 -17.45 1.90
N ILE A 288 10.31 -18.53 1.63
CA ILE A 288 10.87 -19.89 1.56
C ILE A 288 11.86 -19.96 0.38
N PHE A 289 11.45 -19.48 -0.80
CA PHE A 289 12.32 -19.39 -1.97
C PHE A 289 13.57 -18.54 -1.71
N GLU A 290 13.43 -17.37 -1.08
CA GLU A 290 14.56 -16.50 -0.72
C GLU A 290 15.55 -17.12 0.26
N VAL A 291 15.08 -17.94 1.21
CA VAL A 291 15.93 -18.55 2.25
C VAL A 291 16.74 -19.72 1.71
N PHE A 292 16.15 -20.60 0.90
CA PHE A 292 16.80 -21.81 0.43
C PHE A 292 17.46 -21.66 -0.95
N GLY A 293 17.08 -20.63 -1.71
CA GLY A 293 17.50 -20.49 -3.09
C GLY A 293 16.82 -21.51 -4.01
N GLU A 294 17.00 -21.32 -5.31
CA GLU A 294 16.23 -22.04 -6.33
C GLU A 294 16.53 -23.54 -6.40
N ASP A 295 17.80 -23.95 -6.27
CA ASP A 295 18.20 -25.35 -6.39
C ASP A 295 17.58 -26.21 -5.28
N GLU A 296 17.77 -25.83 -4.02
CA GLU A 296 17.20 -26.55 -2.87
C GLU A 296 15.67 -26.49 -2.89
N PHE A 297 15.10 -25.35 -3.27
CA PHE A 297 13.66 -25.19 -3.44
C PHE A 297 13.10 -26.18 -4.47
N CYS A 298 13.73 -26.27 -5.64
CA CYS A 298 13.29 -27.13 -6.73
C CYS A 298 13.39 -28.62 -6.41
N GLU A 299 14.39 -29.00 -5.61
CA GLU A 299 14.63 -30.38 -5.18
C GLU A 299 13.63 -30.81 -4.10
N ARG A 300 13.27 -29.92 -3.15
CA ARG A 300 12.62 -30.34 -1.90
C ARG A 300 11.25 -29.70 -1.62
N LEU A 301 10.97 -28.54 -2.19
CA LEU A 301 9.83 -27.69 -1.78
C LEU A 301 8.88 -27.36 -2.93
N LEU A 302 9.32 -27.48 -4.18
CA LEU A 302 8.50 -27.14 -5.35
C LEU A 302 7.18 -27.94 -5.42
N GLU A 303 7.20 -29.24 -5.12
CA GLU A 303 5.98 -30.04 -5.11
C GLU A 303 4.96 -29.55 -4.07
N ALA A 304 5.43 -29.13 -2.89
CA ALA A 304 4.54 -28.54 -1.88
C ALA A 304 3.96 -27.20 -2.34
N HIS A 305 4.71 -26.41 -3.12
CA HIS A 305 4.16 -25.20 -3.74
C HIS A 305 3.11 -25.52 -4.81
N PHE A 306 3.34 -26.54 -5.64
CA PHE A 306 2.34 -27.02 -6.60
C PHE A 306 1.05 -27.47 -5.90
N CYS A 307 1.15 -28.17 -4.77
CA CYS A 307 -0.03 -28.52 -3.96
C CYS A 307 -0.79 -27.29 -3.47
N LEU A 308 -0.12 -26.21 -3.07
CA LEU A 308 -0.77 -24.96 -2.65
C LEU A 308 -1.39 -24.20 -3.83
N LEU A 309 -0.75 -24.22 -5.00
CA LEU A 309 -1.28 -23.62 -6.24
C LEU A 309 -2.50 -24.39 -6.79
N ALA A 310 -2.64 -25.67 -6.45
CA ALA A 310 -3.80 -26.52 -6.77
C ALA A 310 -4.59 -26.92 -5.50
N ASP A 311 -4.55 -26.11 -4.44
CA ASP A 311 -5.22 -26.44 -3.18
C ASP A 311 -6.73 -26.58 -3.38
N SER A 312 -7.35 -27.53 -2.68
CA SER A 312 -8.79 -27.75 -2.74
C SER A 312 -9.61 -26.62 -2.11
N ASN A 313 -8.97 -25.76 -1.31
CA ASN A 313 -9.58 -24.55 -0.77
C ASN A 313 -9.21 -23.33 -1.62
N ASP A 314 -10.22 -22.71 -2.23
CA ASP A 314 -10.05 -21.56 -3.12
C ASP A 314 -9.29 -20.39 -2.48
N ILE A 315 -9.44 -20.16 -1.17
CA ILE A 315 -8.74 -19.06 -0.46
C ILE A 315 -7.24 -19.35 -0.34
N VAL A 316 -6.85 -20.62 -0.17
CA VAL A 316 -5.44 -21.03 -0.15
C VAL A 316 -4.87 -20.91 -1.56
N GLN A 317 -5.56 -21.45 -2.57
CA GLN A 317 -5.15 -21.37 -3.97
C GLN A 317 -4.98 -19.91 -4.42
N GLU A 318 -5.95 -19.04 -4.14
CA GLU A 318 -5.86 -17.62 -4.48
C GLU A 318 -4.68 -16.94 -3.78
N SER A 319 -4.44 -17.25 -2.50
CA SER A 319 -3.30 -16.72 -1.76
C SER A 319 -1.97 -17.19 -2.35
N ALA A 320 -1.88 -18.44 -2.80
CA ALA A 320 -0.70 -19.00 -3.45
C ALA A 320 -0.44 -18.34 -4.81
N LEU A 321 -1.45 -18.24 -5.66
CA LEU A 321 -1.35 -17.61 -6.99
C LEU A 321 -1.00 -16.12 -6.91
N THR A 322 -1.64 -15.41 -5.98
CA THR A 322 -1.39 -13.98 -5.75
C THR A 322 0.03 -13.75 -5.27
N SER A 323 0.50 -14.57 -4.32
CA SER A 323 1.89 -14.57 -3.86
C SER A 323 2.83 -14.88 -5.02
N PHE A 324 2.61 -15.98 -5.74
CA PHE A 324 3.50 -16.43 -6.80
C PHE A 324 3.69 -15.40 -7.92
N LYS A 325 2.63 -14.70 -8.30
CA LYS A 325 2.69 -13.63 -9.30
C LYS A 325 3.73 -12.54 -8.97
N THR A 326 4.05 -12.30 -7.70
CA THR A 326 5.01 -11.23 -7.32
C THR A 326 6.47 -11.64 -7.47
N TRP A 327 6.78 -12.93 -7.49
CA TRP A 327 8.16 -13.43 -7.49
C TRP A 327 8.47 -14.45 -8.59
N CYS A 328 7.49 -14.85 -9.42
CA CYS A 328 7.70 -15.81 -10.50
C CYS A 328 8.78 -15.37 -11.50
N LYS A 329 9.01 -14.06 -11.68
CA LYS A 329 10.06 -13.52 -12.56
C LYS A 329 11.49 -13.78 -12.07
N LEU A 330 11.67 -14.20 -10.82
CA LEU A 330 12.98 -14.50 -10.24
C LEU A 330 13.49 -15.91 -10.62
N LEU A 331 12.64 -16.73 -11.23
CA LEU A 331 12.95 -18.12 -11.54
C LEU A 331 13.90 -18.25 -12.73
N SER A 332 14.80 -19.22 -12.65
CA SER A 332 15.52 -19.72 -13.82
C SER A 332 14.56 -20.29 -14.85
N GLU A 333 15.05 -20.39 -16.08
CA GLU A 333 14.30 -20.93 -17.20
C GLU A 333 13.82 -22.38 -16.97
N ALA A 334 14.68 -23.23 -16.40
CA ALA A 334 14.36 -24.64 -16.14
C ALA A 334 13.19 -24.78 -15.14
N THR A 335 13.16 -23.93 -14.13
CA THR A 335 12.08 -23.92 -13.14
C THR A 335 10.82 -23.29 -13.71
N ALA A 336 10.93 -22.22 -14.49
CA ALA A 336 9.80 -21.63 -15.20
C ALA A 336 9.11 -22.67 -16.11
N GLU A 337 9.87 -23.50 -16.84
CA GLU A 337 9.34 -24.60 -17.65
C GLU A 337 8.50 -25.59 -16.81
N ARG A 338 8.96 -25.95 -15.61
CA ARG A 338 8.20 -26.81 -14.67
C ARG A 338 6.88 -26.18 -14.27
N TYR A 339 6.86 -24.88 -13.93
CA TYR A 339 5.62 -24.17 -13.59
C TYR A 339 4.67 -24.03 -14.77
N VAL A 340 5.17 -23.71 -15.96
CA VAL A 340 4.33 -23.60 -17.16
C VAL A 340 3.71 -24.96 -17.49
N THR A 341 4.48 -26.05 -17.40
CA THR A 341 3.98 -27.43 -17.59
C THR A 341 2.90 -27.79 -16.56
N PHE A 342 3.13 -27.45 -15.28
CA PHE A 342 2.14 -27.61 -14.22
C PHE A 342 0.85 -26.87 -14.55
N PHE A 343 0.92 -25.57 -14.88
CA PHE A 343 -0.26 -24.79 -15.20
C PHE A 343 -0.97 -25.25 -16.47
N GLN A 344 -0.24 -25.71 -17.49
CA GLN A 344 -0.83 -26.28 -18.70
C GLN A 344 -1.73 -27.48 -18.36
N THR A 345 -1.30 -28.31 -17.40
CA THR A 345 -2.06 -29.47 -16.93
C THR A 345 -3.27 -29.05 -16.08
N GLN A 346 -3.14 -28.01 -15.24
CA GLN A 346 -4.20 -27.54 -14.36
C GLN A 346 -5.27 -26.68 -15.07
N LEU A 347 -4.91 -26.03 -16.19
CA LEU A 347 -5.75 -25.05 -16.87
C LEU A 347 -7.17 -25.57 -17.19
N PRO A 348 -7.37 -26.78 -17.76
CA PRO A 348 -8.70 -27.23 -18.18
C PRO A 348 -9.71 -27.35 -17.03
N ALA A 349 -9.28 -27.81 -15.85
CA ALA A 349 -10.14 -28.04 -14.69
C ALA A 349 -10.28 -26.80 -13.77
N SER A 350 -9.53 -25.74 -14.04
CA SER A 350 -9.48 -24.54 -13.20
C SER A 350 -10.73 -23.66 -13.33
N SER A 351 -11.06 -22.93 -12.25
CA SER A 351 -12.11 -21.91 -12.29
C SER A 351 -11.76 -20.74 -13.23
N SER A 352 -12.75 -19.96 -13.66
CA SER A 352 -12.50 -18.75 -14.48
C SER A 352 -11.53 -17.77 -13.82
N GLN A 353 -11.61 -17.60 -12.49
CA GLN A 353 -10.73 -16.72 -11.74
C GLN A 353 -9.31 -17.30 -11.64
N THR A 354 -9.19 -18.60 -11.35
CA THR A 354 -7.90 -19.32 -11.33
C THR A 354 -7.20 -19.23 -12.68
N LYS A 355 -7.93 -19.44 -13.79
CA LYS A 355 -7.40 -19.30 -15.15
C LYS A 355 -6.89 -17.87 -15.42
N GLN A 356 -7.56 -16.83 -14.91
CA GLN A 356 -7.08 -15.45 -15.04
C GLN A 356 -5.78 -15.20 -14.28
N TYR A 357 -5.62 -15.74 -13.07
CA TYR A 357 -4.35 -15.69 -12.34
C TYR A 357 -3.23 -16.41 -13.10
N ILE A 358 -3.50 -17.60 -13.63
CA ILE A 358 -2.56 -18.36 -14.46
C ILE A 358 -2.15 -17.55 -15.69
N CYS A 359 -3.09 -16.90 -16.38
CA CYS A 359 -2.82 -16.03 -17.52
C CYS A 359 -1.83 -14.90 -17.15
N GLN A 360 -2.01 -14.26 -15.99
CA GLN A 360 -1.14 -13.18 -15.52
C GLN A 360 0.27 -13.67 -15.13
N ILE A 361 0.38 -14.87 -14.53
CA ILE A 361 1.66 -15.49 -14.20
C ILE A 361 2.41 -15.86 -15.49
N ILE A 362 1.73 -16.47 -16.45
CA ILE A 362 2.31 -16.81 -17.76
C ILE A 362 2.71 -15.56 -18.53
N SER A 363 1.93 -14.49 -18.47
CA SER A 363 2.31 -13.20 -19.04
C SER A 363 3.59 -12.66 -18.41
N SER A 364 3.80 -12.90 -17.11
CA SER A 364 5.03 -12.51 -16.42
C SER A 364 6.23 -13.33 -16.88
N PHE A 365 6.06 -14.63 -17.18
CA PHE A 365 7.09 -15.44 -17.82
C PHE A 365 7.34 -14.99 -19.26
N ALA A 366 6.30 -14.71 -20.05
CA ALA A 366 6.44 -14.26 -21.43
C ALA A 366 7.19 -12.91 -21.55
N ALA A 367 7.11 -12.06 -20.53
CA ALA A 367 7.86 -10.82 -20.43
C ALA A 367 9.36 -11.03 -20.15
N CYS A 368 9.77 -12.22 -19.71
CA CYS A 368 11.17 -12.57 -19.47
C CYS A 368 11.81 -13.20 -20.72
N ASP A 369 13.12 -13.06 -20.86
CA ASP A 369 13.87 -13.64 -21.99
C ASP A 369 14.17 -15.14 -21.76
N HIS A 370 13.11 -15.96 -21.78
CA HIS A 370 13.22 -17.42 -21.74
C HIS A 370 13.48 -17.99 -23.14
N LYS A 371 14.04 -19.21 -23.25
CA LYS A 371 14.26 -19.83 -24.57
C LYS A 371 12.97 -20.39 -25.16
N GLU A 372 13.09 -20.86 -26.40
CA GLU A 372 12.02 -21.38 -27.25
C GLU A 372 11.11 -22.46 -26.61
N PRO A 373 11.58 -23.42 -25.79
CA PRO A 373 10.70 -24.43 -25.19
C PRO A 373 9.59 -23.82 -24.32
N VAL A 374 9.97 -22.90 -23.43
CA VAL A 374 9.03 -22.19 -22.56
C VAL A 374 8.07 -21.35 -23.39
N LYS A 375 8.58 -20.59 -24.38
CA LYS A 375 7.76 -19.78 -25.31
C LYS A 375 6.74 -20.64 -26.06
N SER A 376 7.13 -21.82 -26.52
CA SER A 376 6.24 -22.76 -27.22
C SER A 376 5.08 -23.24 -26.32
N LEU A 377 5.39 -23.60 -25.08
CA LEU A 377 4.35 -24.01 -24.10
C LEU A 377 3.40 -22.85 -23.80
N ILE A 378 3.94 -21.65 -23.58
CA ILE A 378 3.15 -20.43 -23.37
C ILE A 378 2.20 -20.18 -24.54
N ASN A 379 2.69 -20.25 -25.79
CA ASN A 379 1.88 -20.06 -26.98
C ASN A 379 0.70 -21.05 -27.05
N SER A 380 0.95 -22.33 -26.73
CA SER A 380 -0.12 -23.34 -26.65
C SER A 380 -1.17 -22.98 -25.60
N MET A 381 -0.75 -22.48 -24.44
CA MET A 381 -1.67 -22.07 -23.38
C MET A 381 -2.46 -20.81 -23.76
N VAL A 382 -1.82 -19.82 -24.38
CA VAL A 382 -2.50 -18.59 -24.87
C VAL A 382 -3.59 -18.95 -25.87
N MET A 383 -3.33 -19.85 -26.81
CA MET A 383 -4.33 -20.33 -27.77
C MET A 383 -5.51 -21.04 -27.09
N SER A 384 -5.25 -21.83 -26.04
CA SER A 384 -6.30 -22.45 -25.24
C SER A 384 -7.13 -21.40 -24.48
N MET A 385 -6.48 -20.43 -23.84
CA MET A 385 -7.14 -19.38 -23.05
C MET A 385 -7.99 -18.42 -23.89
N ILE A 386 -7.52 -18.01 -25.07
CA ILE A 386 -8.31 -17.13 -25.97
C ILE A 386 -9.52 -17.85 -26.59
N SER A 387 -9.52 -19.18 -26.55
CA SER A 387 -10.62 -20.02 -27.05
C SER A 387 -11.59 -20.47 -25.94
N ASP A 388 -11.34 -20.13 -24.67
CA ASP A 388 -12.11 -20.58 -23.50
C ASP A 388 -13.52 -19.98 -23.45
N ASP A 389 -14.53 -20.65 -22.91
CA ASP A 389 -15.90 -20.11 -22.87
C ASP A 389 -16.04 -18.80 -22.05
N SER A 390 -15.14 -18.55 -21.10
CA SER A 390 -15.15 -17.34 -20.27
C SER A 390 -14.60 -16.13 -21.01
N LEU A 391 -15.47 -15.15 -21.32
CA LEU A 391 -15.03 -13.85 -21.86
C LEU A 391 -14.09 -13.11 -20.89
N ASP A 392 -14.20 -13.31 -19.58
CA ASP A 392 -13.30 -12.71 -18.59
C ASP A 392 -11.86 -13.23 -18.77
N LEU A 393 -11.68 -14.52 -19.06
CA LEU A 393 -10.37 -15.08 -19.37
C LEU A 393 -9.83 -14.61 -20.72
N ARG A 394 -10.67 -14.61 -21.76
CA ARG A 394 -10.25 -14.11 -23.09
C ARG A 394 -9.83 -12.65 -23.02
N LEU A 395 -10.57 -11.83 -22.28
CA LEU A 395 -10.22 -10.43 -22.03
C LEU A 395 -8.93 -10.28 -21.20
N CYS A 396 -8.66 -11.20 -20.27
CA CYS A 396 -7.39 -11.23 -19.55
C CYS A 396 -6.20 -11.47 -20.49
N VAL A 397 -6.35 -12.36 -21.50
CA VAL A 397 -5.34 -12.54 -22.56
C VAL A 397 -5.13 -11.25 -23.34
N ILE A 398 -6.20 -10.60 -23.79
CA ILE A 398 -6.14 -9.31 -24.52
C ILE A 398 -5.47 -8.23 -23.67
N SER A 399 -5.73 -8.22 -22.36
CA SER A 399 -5.17 -7.25 -21.43
C SER A 399 -3.65 -7.39 -21.25
N ASN A 400 -3.07 -8.53 -21.62
CA ASN A 400 -1.64 -8.83 -21.55
C ASN A 400 -1.02 -9.13 -22.93
N ILE A 401 -1.70 -8.71 -24.01
CA ILE A 401 -1.34 -9.06 -25.38
C ILE A 401 0.06 -8.61 -25.81
N GLU A 402 0.59 -7.53 -25.22
CA GLU A 402 1.91 -6.96 -25.54
C GLU A 402 3.05 -7.97 -25.32
N VAL A 403 2.91 -8.82 -24.30
CA VAL A 403 3.91 -9.86 -23.97
C VAL A 403 3.49 -11.24 -24.49
N LEU A 404 2.19 -11.46 -24.73
CA LEU A 404 1.65 -12.76 -25.16
C LEU A 404 1.57 -12.94 -26.68
N CYS A 405 1.60 -11.86 -27.46
CA CYS A 405 1.44 -11.92 -28.92
C CYS A 405 2.47 -11.03 -29.62
N GLU A 406 3.50 -11.63 -30.22
CA GLU A 406 4.43 -10.89 -31.06
C GLU A 406 3.71 -10.25 -32.26
N ARG A 407 4.16 -9.06 -32.68
CA ARG A 407 3.55 -8.31 -33.79
C ARG A 407 3.33 -9.14 -35.05
N ARG A 408 4.32 -9.95 -35.43
CA ARG A 408 4.27 -10.83 -36.61
C ARG A 408 3.26 -11.99 -36.48
N ALA A 409 2.97 -12.42 -35.26
CA ALA A 409 2.05 -13.53 -34.98
C ALA A 409 0.58 -13.11 -35.03
N PHE A 410 0.30 -11.79 -34.97
CA PHE A 410 -1.06 -11.28 -34.95
C PHE A 410 -1.84 -11.61 -36.23
N GLU A 411 -1.21 -11.63 -37.40
CA GLU A 411 -1.90 -11.97 -38.65
C GLU A 411 -2.25 -13.47 -38.77
N GLY A 412 -1.85 -14.29 -37.80
CA GLY A 412 -2.19 -15.71 -37.73
C GLY A 412 -3.50 -16.03 -36.98
N GLU A 413 -3.63 -17.28 -36.56
CA GLU A 413 -4.78 -17.83 -35.83
C GLU A 413 -5.09 -17.04 -34.54
N LEU A 414 -4.03 -16.61 -33.82
CA LEU A 414 -4.16 -15.90 -32.55
C LEU A 414 -4.86 -14.55 -32.71
N GLY A 415 -4.44 -13.71 -33.67
CA GLY A 415 -5.09 -12.41 -33.87
C GLY A 415 -6.50 -12.54 -34.43
N LYS A 416 -6.80 -13.59 -35.21
CA LYS A 416 -8.18 -13.92 -35.59
C LYS A 416 -9.06 -14.15 -34.35
N LYS A 417 -8.61 -14.98 -33.40
CA LYS A 417 -9.34 -15.26 -32.14
C LYS A 417 -9.47 -14.03 -31.24
N ILE A 418 -8.44 -13.19 -31.20
CA ILE A 418 -8.48 -11.90 -30.49
C ILE A 418 -9.56 -11.00 -31.11
N THR A 419 -9.58 -10.87 -32.44
CA THR A 419 -10.54 -10.02 -33.14
C THR A 419 -11.98 -10.52 -32.95
N GLU A 420 -12.20 -11.85 -33.03
CA GLU A 420 -13.48 -12.48 -32.70
C GLU A 420 -13.93 -12.14 -31.26
N THR A 421 -13.01 -12.19 -30.30
CA THR A 421 -13.29 -11.86 -28.90
C THR A 421 -13.63 -10.38 -28.72
N ILE A 422 -12.89 -9.48 -29.36
CA ILE A 422 -13.17 -8.04 -29.34
C ILE A 422 -14.58 -7.78 -29.87
N GLU A 423 -14.96 -8.41 -30.98
CA GLU A 423 -16.29 -8.25 -31.55
C GLU A 423 -17.39 -8.71 -30.58
N LEU A 424 -17.21 -9.87 -29.93
CA LEU A 424 -18.14 -10.37 -28.91
C LEU A 424 -18.27 -9.38 -27.73
N ILE A 425 -17.18 -8.78 -27.29
CA ILE A 425 -17.18 -7.79 -26.20
C ILE A 425 -17.89 -6.50 -26.62
N LEU A 426 -17.64 -6.01 -27.84
CA LEU A 426 -18.25 -4.79 -28.37
C LEU A 426 -19.76 -4.94 -28.58
N GLN A 427 -20.24 -6.14 -28.95
CA GLN A 427 -21.67 -6.45 -29.05
C GLN A 427 -22.32 -6.75 -27.69
N GLY A 428 -21.50 -7.07 -26.68
CA GLY A 428 -21.97 -7.44 -25.35
C GLY A 428 -22.57 -6.28 -24.55
N THR A 429 -23.43 -6.62 -23.59
CA THR A 429 -24.08 -5.64 -22.69
C THR A 429 -23.17 -5.18 -21.54
N ARG A 430 -22.14 -5.96 -21.20
CA ARG A 430 -21.22 -5.70 -20.08
C ARG A 430 -20.26 -4.56 -20.38
N TRP A 431 -20.62 -3.36 -19.96
CA TRP A 431 -19.82 -2.16 -20.21
C TRP A 431 -18.43 -2.20 -19.57
N HIS A 432 -18.25 -2.91 -18.45
CA HIS A 432 -16.94 -3.06 -17.81
C HIS A 432 -15.93 -3.79 -18.73
N HIS A 433 -16.36 -4.74 -19.56
CA HIS A 433 -15.47 -5.39 -20.53
C HIS A 433 -15.04 -4.42 -21.64
N ARG A 434 -15.98 -3.61 -22.13
CA ARG A 434 -15.70 -2.56 -23.12
C ARG A 434 -14.80 -1.46 -22.55
N LEU A 435 -14.92 -1.16 -21.25
CA LEU A 435 -14.02 -0.24 -20.55
C LEU A 435 -12.57 -0.76 -20.56
N VAL A 436 -12.34 -2.04 -20.28
CA VAL A 436 -11.00 -2.63 -20.32
C VAL A 436 -10.39 -2.52 -21.73
N LEU A 437 -11.18 -2.75 -22.79
CA LEU A 437 -10.70 -2.54 -24.17
C LEU A 437 -10.34 -1.05 -24.42
N ALA A 438 -11.15 -0.12 -23.91
CA ALA A 438 -10.86 1.31 -24.03
C ALA A 438 -9.54 1.69 -23.34
N GLU A 439 -9.30 1.15 -22.14
CA GLU A 439 -8.05 1.34 -21.38
C GLU A 439 -6.83 0.74 -22.09
N LYS A 440 -7.03 -0.32 -22.89
CA LYS A 440 -5.96 -1.00 -23.64
C LYS A 440 -5.73 -0.46 -25.05
N THR A 441 -6.56 0.46 -25.53
CA THR A 441 -6.50 0.94 -26.92
C THR A 441 -5.13 1.56 -27.26
N THR A 442 -4.57 2.41 -26.38
CA THR A 442 -3.25 3.03 -26.60
C THR A 442 -2.14 1.99 -26.69
N ALA A 443 -2.11 1.04 -25.74
CA ALA A 443 -1.14 -0.03 -25.68
C ALA A 443 -1.19 -0.92 -26.94
N LEU A 444 -2.38 -1.22 -27.45
CA LEU A 444 -2.57 -1.95 -28.70
C LEU A 444 -1.95 -1.22 -29.90
N TYR A 445 -2.10 0.11 -29.98
CA TYR A 445 -1.46 0.92 -31.02
C TYR A 445 0.06 0.89 -30.91
N GLN A 446 0.60 1.14 -29.71
CA GLN A 446 2.04 1.17 -29.45
C GLN A 446 2.70 -0.17 -29.81
N HIS A 447 2.06 -1.28 -29.42
CA HIS A 447 2.60 -2.63 -29.63
C HIS A 447 2.52 -3.09 -31.08
N PHE A 448 1.35 -2.98 -31.71
CA PHE A 448 1.14 -3.52 -33.07
C PHE A 448 1.52 -2.55 -34.18
N GLY A 449 1.59 -1.26 -33.86
CA GLY A 449 1.87 -0.20 -34.81
C GLY A 449 0.72 0.06 -35.78
N PHE A 450 0.91 1.11 -36.57
CA PHE A 450 -0.11 1.69 -37.46
C PHE A 450 -0.82 0.66 -38.36
N GLY A 451 -0.10 -0.14 -39.15
CA GLY A 451 -0.73 -0.98 -40.19
C GLY A 451 -1.67 -2.06 -39.63
N ILE A 452 -1.30 -2.70 -38.52
CA ILE A 452 -2.15 -3.69 -37.85
C ILE A 452 -3.28 -2.97 -37.11
N PHE A 453 -2.99 -1.85 -36.45
CA PHE A 453 -4.00 -1.08 -35.73
C PHE A 453 -5.14 -0.62 -36.66
N GLU A 454 -4.79 -0.05 -37.81
CA GLU A 454 -5.74 0.43 -38.80
C GLU A 454 -6.65 -0.69 -39.31
N ARG A 455 -6.07 -1.86 -39.59
CA ARG A 455 -6.79 -2.99 -40.18
C ARG A 455 -7.72 -3.70 -39.18
N TYR A 456 -7.33 -3.79 -37.91
CA TYR A 456 -8.01 -4.67 -36.94
C TYR A 456 -8.64 -3.95 -35.75
N PHE A 457 -8.19 -2.74 -35.40
CA PHE A 457 -8.56 -2.06 -34.16
C PHE A 457 -9.26 -0.71 -34.36
N ASN A 458 -9.23 -0.11 -35.56
CA ASN A 458 -9.98 1.12 -35.85
C ASN A 458 -11.49 0.98 -35.58
N ASP A 459 -12.07 -0.17 -35.94
CA ASP A 459 -13.50 -0.42 -35.68
C ASP A 459 -13.83 -0.38 -34.20
N MET A 460 -12.98 -1.00 -33.37
CA MET A 460 -13.08 -0.96 -31.93
C MET A 460 -12.96 0.47 -31.39
N LEU A 461 -11.97 1.25 -31.85
CA LEU A 461 -11.74 2.62 -31.42
C LEU A 461 -13.00 3.48 -31.57
N PHE A 462 -13.61 3.50 -32.75
CA PHE A 462 -14.77 4.36 -33.00
C PHE A 462 -16.04 3.86 -32.30
N ARG A 463 -16.25 2.54 -32.21
CA ARG A 463 -17.40 1.98 -31.46
C ARG A 463 -17.33 2.29 -29.97
N LEU A 464 -16.14 2.22 -29.37
CA LEU A 464 -15.93 2.61 -27.97
C LEU A 464 -16.06 4.13 -27.76
N LEU A 465 -15.67 4.94 -28.74
CA LEU A 465 -15.82 6.40 -28.67
C LEU A 465 -17.30 6.82 -28.59
N VAL A 466 -18.19 6.11 -29.31
CA VAL A 466 -19.64 6.38 -29.31
C VAL A 466 -20.43 5.45 -28.38
N ASP A 467 -19.75 4.79 -27.43
CA ASP A 467 -20.37 3.85 -26.49
C ASP A 467 -21.54 4.46 -25.71
N GLY A 468 -22.51 3.66 -25.28
CA GLY A 468 -23.62 4.13 -24.43
C GLY A 468 -23.17 4.68 -23.07
N VAL A 469 -22.05 4.19 -22.52
CA VAL A 469 -21.56 4.53 -21.17
C VAL A 469 -20.50 5.63 -21.23
N TRP A 470 -20.73 6.71 -20.49
CA TRP A 470 -19.83 7.87 -20.47
C TRP A 470 -18.39 7.53 -20.07
N LYS A 471 -18.19 6.64 -19.10
CA LYS A 471 -16.84 6.27 -18.64
C LYS A 471 -16.02 5.63 -19.75
N VAL A 472 -16.62 4.77 -20.58
CA VAL A 472 -15.97 4.15 -21.76
C VAL A 472 -15.58 5.22 -22.76
N ARG A 473 -16.53 6.08 -23.13
CA ARG A 473 -16.29 7.20 -24.06
C ARG A 473 -15.17 8.13 -23.58
N ASN A 474 -15.18 8.50 -22.31
CA ASN A 474 -14.21 9.41 -21.73
C ASN A 474 -12.80 8.79 -21.70
N THR A 475 -12.67 7.49 -21.44
CA THR A 475 -11.38 6.78 -21.54
C THR A 475 -10.83 6.85 -22.96
N MET A 476 -11.68 6.73 -23.99
CA MET A 476 -11.25 6.81 -25.39
C MET A 476 -10.66 8.16 -25.80
N LEU A 477 -11.06 9.27 -25.16
CA LEU A 477 -10.47 10.59 -25.44
C LEU A 477 -8.96 10.59 -25.16
N PHE A 478 -8.56 10.01 -24.03
CA PHE A 478 -7.15 9.87 -23.67
C PHE A 478 -6.41 8.97 -24.66
N SER A 479 -7.03 7.87 -25.08
CA SER A 479 -6.44 6.95 -26.05
C SER A 479 -6.25 7.61 -27.43
N ILE A 480 -7.26 8.34 -27.91
CA ILE A 480 -7.18 9.08 -29.19
C ILE A 480 -6.08 10.13 -29.13
N GLU A 481 -5.99 10.92 -28.05
CA GLU A 481 -4.94 11.93 -27.89
C GLU A 481 -3.54 11.31 -28.01
N ASN A 482 -3.25 10.25 -27.25
CA ASN A 482 -1.93 9.62 -27.27
C ASN A 482 -1.61 8.99 -28.64
N ILE A 483 -2.57 8.29 -29.23
CA ILE A 483 -2.41 7.68 -30.57
C ILE A 483 -2.15 8.77 -31.62
N CYS A 484 -2.85 9.90 -31.54
CA CYS A 484 -2.67 11.03 -32.46
C CYS A 484 -1.32 11.73 -32.29
N LEU A 485 -0.79 11.82 -31.07
CA LEU A 485 0.52 12.41 -30.78
C LEU A 485 1.69 11.53 -31.25
N GLU A 486 1.53 10.21 -31.20
CA GLU A 486 2.57 9.26 -31.64
C GLU A 486 2.56 8.99 -33.15
N CYS A 487 1.42 9.17 -33.82
CA CYS A 487 1.28 8.88 -35.23
C CYS A 487 1.81 10.00 -36.13
N LYS A 488 1.98 9.71 -37.42
CA LYS A 488 2.27 10.75 -38.42
C LYS A 488 1.02 11.62 -38.62
N ALA A 489 1.17 12.94 -38.61
CA ALA A 489 0.07 13.92 -38.74
C ALA A 489 -0.90 13.61 -39.90
N THR A 490 -0.39 13.07 -41.02
CA THR A 490 -1.21 12.69 -42.18
C THR A 490 -2.21 11.59 -41.85
N TRP A 491 -1.84 10.58 -41.07
CA TRP A 491 -2.76 9.49 -40.74
C TRP A 491 -3.87 9.92 -39.76
N ALA A 492 -3.52 10.71 -38.72
CA ALA A 492 -4.51 11.28 -37.82
C ALA A 492 -5.56 12.06 -38.61
N THR A 493 -5.14 12.80 -39.63
CA THR A 493 -6.01 13.56 -40.54
C THR A 493 -6.87 12.64 -41.42
N ASP A 494 -6.23 11.72 -42.15
CA ASP A 494 -6.90 10.89 -43.16
C ASP A 494 -7.86 9.86 -42.58
N THR A 495 -7.63 9.44 -41.33
CA THR A 495 -8.41 8.37 -40.68
C THR A 495 -9.26 8.91 -39.54
N ILE A 496 -8.62 9.38 -38.46
CA ILE A 496 -9.34 9.73 -37.23
C ILE A 496 -10.16 10.99 -37.43
N LEU A 497 -9.53 12.09 -37.87
CA LEU A 497 -10.21 13.35 -38.11
C LEU A 497 -11.32 13.20 -39.15
N THR A 498 -11.01 12.60 -40.30
CA THR A 498 -11.99 12.39 -41.38
C THR A 498 -13.23 11.65 -40.89
N GLU A 499 -13.07 10.59 -40.08
CA GLU A 499 -14.20 9.85 -39.54
C GLU A 499 -14.95 10.63 -38.44
N LEU A 500 -14.25 11.38 -37.57
CA LEU A 500 -14.89 12.28 -36.60
C LEU A 500 -15.77 13.34 -37.27
N LEU A 501 -15.25 13.98 -38.32
CA LEU A 501 -15.99 14.96 -39.12
C LEU A 501 -17.20 14.31 -39.78
N LYS A 502 -17.03 13.13 -40.39
CA LYS A 502 -18.12 12.35 -41.01
C LYS A 502 -19.21 12.00 -40.00
N MET A 503 -18.85 11.48 -38.82
CA MET A 503 -19.80 11.13 -37.75
C MET A 503 -20.63 12.32 -37.27
N TYR A 504 -20.11 13.54 -37.36
CA TYR A 504 -20.80 14.74 -36.90
C TYR A 504 -21.60 15.46 -38.01
N ILE A 505 -20.99 15.65 -39.19
CA ILE A 505 -21.58 16.42 -40.31
C ILE A 505 -22.51 15.54 -41.14
N GLU A 506 -22.08 14.32 -41.47
CA GLU A 506 -22.78 13.39 -42.35
C GLU A 506 -23.01 12.04 -41.63
N PRO A 507 -23.72 12.02 -40.49
CA PRO A 507 -23.81 10.84 -39.64
C PRO A 507 -24.30 9.59 -40.37
N HIS A 508 -25.16 9.74 -41.38
CA HIS A 508 -25.65 8.63 -42.21
C HIS A 508 -24.58 7.95 -43.06
N ASN A 509 -23.47 8.64 -43.35
CA ASN A 509 -22.34 8.12 -44.11
C ASN A 509 -21.32 7.38 -43.22
N SER A 510 -21.42 7.51 -41.89
CA SER A 510 -20.58 6.77 -40.96
C SER A 510 -21.26 5.47 -40.52
N LYS A 511 -20.54 4.35 -40.59
CA LYS A 511 -21.03 3.06 -40.09
C LYS A 511 -21.14 2.97 -38.57
N TYR A 512 -20.56 3.92 -37.83
CA TYR A 512 -20.56 3.93 -36.35
C TYR A 512 -21.77 4.64 -35.75
N ILE A 513 -22.47 5.43 -36.57
CA ILE A 513 -23.73 6.07 -36.19
C ILE A 513 -24.88 5.25 -36.78
N SER A 514 -25.87 4.93 -35.95
CA SER A 514 -27.03 4.14 -36.36
C SER A 514 -27.76 4.81 -37.54
N GLN A 515 -27.91 4.05 -38.64
CA GLN A 515 -28.57 4.51 -39.87
C GLN A 515 -30.05 4.85 -39.66
N ASP A 516 -30.71 4.18 -38.71
CA ASP A 516 -32.12 4.40 -38.36
C ASP A 516 -32.37 5.69 -37.56
N ARG A 517 -31.30 6.35 -37.10
CA ARG A 517 -31.42 7.61 -36.35
C ARG A 517 -31.33 8.78 -37.31
N THR A 518 -32.43 9.52 -37.43
CA THR A 518 -32.47 10.81 -38.14
C THR A 518 -31.57 11.86 -37.49
N HIS A 519 -31.24 11.72 -36.20
CA HIS A 519 -30.38 12.64 -35.46
C HIS A 519 -29.43 11.93 -34.49
N ILE A 520 -28.17 12.39 -34.42
CA ILE A 520 -27.21 12.00 -33.39
C ILE A 520 -27.59 12.57 -32.02
N SER A 521 -27.43 11.78 -30.96
CA SER A 521 -27.74 12.22 -29.60
C SER A 521 -26.79 13.34 -29.16
N TYR A 522 -27.26 14.22 -28.26
CA TYR A 522 -26.42 15.29 -27.71
C TYR A 522 -25.17 14.73 -27.01
N SER A 523 -25.26 13.55 -26.38
CA SER A 523 -24.12 12.88 -25.76
C SER A 523 -23.05 12.46 -26.76
N THR A 524 -23.45 12.01 -27.95
CA THR A 524 -22.54 11.69 -29.05
C THR A 524 -21.96 12.96 -29.66
N LYS A 525 -22.76 14.03 -29.84
CA LYS A 525 -22.24 15.33 -30.26
C LYS A 525 -21.14 15.83 -29.32
N ILE A 526 -21.40 15.82 -28.02
CA ILE A 526 -20.44 16.27 -27.00
C ILE A 526 -19.14 15.49 -27.07
N ILE A 527 -19.18 14.14 -27.13
CA ILE A 527 -17.94 13.35 -27.18
C ILE A 527 -17.16 13.58 -28.47
N LEU A 528 -17.83 13.73 -29.61
CA LEU A 528 -17.17 14.00 -30.89
C LEU A 528 -16.46 15.37 -30.87
N LEU A 529 -17.08 16.40 -30.30
CA LEU A 529 -16.44 17.70 -30.11
C LEU A 529 -15.22 17.62 -29.19
N GLN A 530 -15.29 16.82 -28.12
CA GLN A 530 -14.15 16.58 -27.23
C GLN A 530 -13.04 15.76 -27.92
N ALA A 531 -13.40 14.79 -28.76
CA ALA A 531 -12.44 14.01 -29.54
C ALA A 531 -11.73 14.87 -30.58
N LEU A 532 -12.41 15.83 -31.22
CA LEU A 532 -11.76 16.80 -32.11
C LEU A 532 -10.68 17.61 -31.37
N VAL A 533 -10.91 17.98 -30.10
CA VAL A 533 -9.88 18.62 -29.26
C VAL A 533 -8.69 17.71 -29.02
N ALA A 534 -8.92 16.43 -28.74
CA ALA A 534 -7.84 15.45 -28.56
C ALA A 534 -6.99 15.32 -29.83
N VAL A 535 -7.62 15.28 -31.01
CA VAL A 535 -6.92 15.18 -32.31
C VAL A 535 -6.18 16.48 -32.65
N MET A 536 -6.75 17.66 -32.39
CA MET A 536 -6.12 18.94 -32.71
C MET A 536 -4.71 19.10 -32.14
N LYS A 537 -4.41 18.49 -30.99
CA LYS A 537 -3.07 18.54 -30.38
C LYS A 537 -1.96 17.96 -31.26
N SER A 538 -2.28 17.18 -32.28
CA SER A 538 -1.32 16.64 -33.25
C SER A 538 -1.48 17.18 -34.67
N LEU A 539 -2.35 18.17 -34.89
CA LEU A 539 -2.58 18.79 -36.19
C LEU A 539 -1.85 20.12 -36.33
N ASP A 540 -1.36 20.39 -37.54
CA ASP A 540 -0.92 21.73 -37.92
C ASP A 540 -2.11 22.72 -37.85
N ILE A 541 -1.82 23.97 -37.49
CA ILE A 541 -2.86 25.00 -37.35
C ILE A 541 -3.70 25.15 -38.62
N ASP A 542 -3.08 25.11 -39.80
CA ASP A 542 -3.78 25.25 -41.08
C ASP A 542 -4.87 24.18 -41.27
N VAL A 543 -4.57 22.93 -40.88
CA VAL A 543 -5.52 21.82 -40.96
C VAL A 543 -6.64 22.01 -39.95
N ALA A 544 -6.31 22.40 -38.72
CA ALA A 544 -7.30 22.66 -37.67
C ALA A 544 -8.26 23.80 -38.06
N LEU A 545 -7.73 24.92 -38.57
CA LEU A 545 -8.51 26.06 -39.04
C LEU A 545 -9.38 25.71 -40.25
N ALA A 546 -8.86 24.92 -41.19
CA ALA A 546 -9.59 24.56 -42.41
C ALA A 546 -10.68 23.51 -42.17
N GLN A 547 -10.43 22.50 -41.33
CA GLN A 547 -11.31 21.33 -41.21
C GLN A 547 -12.09 21.26 -39.88
N VAL A 548 -11.48 21.67 -38.76
CA VAL A 548 -12.07 21.51 -37.42
C VAL A 548 -12.89 22.73 -37.00
N VAL A 549 -12.32 23.93 -37.15
CA VAL A 549 -12.96 25.18 -36.72
C VAL A 549 -14.34 25.42 -37.35
N PRO A 550 -14.58 25.18 -38.67
CA PRO A 550 -15.89 25.37 -39.25
C PRO A 550 -16.98 24.51 -38.60
N LEU A 551 -16.63 23.28 -38.21
CA LEU A 551 -17.53 22.38 -37.49
C LEU A 551 -17.80 22.91 -36.07
N LEU A 552 -16.77 23.31 -35.32
CA LEU A 552 -16.93 23.86 -33.97
C LEU A 552 -17.82 25.12 -33.98
N ILE A 553 -17.62 26.03 -34.93
CA ILE A 553 -18.47 27.21 -35.11
C ILE A 553 -19.92 26.79 -35.41
N THR A 554 -20.13 25.75 -36.24
CA THR A 554 -21.47 25.22 -36.50
C THR A 554 -22.11 24.65 -35.22
N ALA A 555 -21.33 23.95 -34.40
CA ALA A 555 -21.77 23.38 -33.13
C ALA A 555 -22.16 24.45 -32.09
N THR A 556 -21.61 25.66 -32.16
CA THR A 556 -22.05 26.78 -31.31
C THR A 556 -23.49 27.24 -31.59
N LYS A 557 -24.13 26.76 -32.66
CA LYS A 557 -25.53 27.06 -33.01
C LYS A 557 -26.48 25.90 -32.73
N ASP A 558 -26.00 24.84 -32.06
CA ASP A 558 -26.82 23.66 -31.76
C ASP A 558 -28.03 24.02 -30.88
N PRO A 559 -29.21 23.41 -31.09
CA PRO A 559 -30.37 23.67 -30.24
C PRO A 559 -30.12 23.33 -28.76
N VAL A 560 -29.21 22.39 -28.46
CA VAL A 560 -28.90 21.97 -27.10
C VAL A 560 -27.78 22.82 -26.50
N ALA A 561 -28.07 23.53 -25.40
CA ALA A 561 -27.11 24.40 -24.71
C ALA A 561 -25.81 23.66 -24.31
N ASN A 562 -25.93 22.41 -23.85
CA ASN A 562 -24.76 21.58 -23.50
C ASN A 562 -23.80 21.35 -24.66
N VAL A 563 -24.33 21.21 -25.89
CA VAL A 563 -23.49 21.09 -27.09
C VAL A 563 -22.84 22.44 -27.39
N ARG A 564 -23.59 23.54 -27.29
CA ARG A 564 -23.07 24.89 -27.54
C ARG A 564 -21.93 25.25 -26.59
N PHE A 565 -22.08 25.07 -25.28
CA PHE A 565 -20.99 25.43 -24.36
C PHE A 565 -19.79 24.48 -24.46
N VAL A 566 -19.99 23.21 -24.83
CA VAL A 566 -18.87 22.29 -25.11
C VAL A 566 -18.13 22.74 -26.38
N ALA A 567 -18.84 23.19 -27.42
CA ALA A 567 -18.22 23.78 -28.60
C ALA A 567 -17.41 25.04 -28.26
N VAL A 568 -17.93 25.89 -27.36
CA VAL A 568 -17.19 27.05 -26.84
C VAL A 568 -15.92 26.64 -26.10
N LYS A 569 -16.00 25.63 -25.22
CA LYS A 569 -14.81 25.08 -24.54
C LYS A 569 -13.80 24.52 -25.54
N ALA A 570 -14.26 23.82 -26.57
CA ALA A 570 -13.40 23.31 -27.62
C ALA A 570 -12.70 24.45 -28.37
N LEU A 571 -13.43 25.51 -28.75
CA LEU A 571 -12.87 26.72 -29.36
C LEU A 571 -11.83 27.39 -28.45
N SER A 572 -12.10 27.48 -27.14
CA SER A 572 -11.15 28.02 -26.16
C SER A 572 -9.87 27.19 -26.06
N ASN A 573 -9.96 25.87 -26.22
CA ASN A 573 -8.78 25.00 -26.17
C ASN A 573 -7.83 25.22 -27.35
N LEU A 574 -8.31 25.69 -28.51
CA LEU A 574 -7.42 26.05 -29.62
C LEU A 574 -6.42 27.14 -29.21
N PHE A 575 -6.84 28.12 -28.41
CA PHE A 575 -5.96 29.18 -27.95
C PHE A 575 -4.84 28.65 -27.07
N HIS A 576 -5.08 27.58 -26.30
CA HIS A 576 -4.04 26.91 -25.53
C HIS A 576 -3.11 26.07 -26.41
N ILE A 577 -3.67 25.35 -27.40
CA ILE A 577 -2.91 24.44 -28.28
C ILE A 577 -2.01 25.24 -29.23
N TYR A 578 -2.52 26.34 -29.78
CA TYR A 578 -1.87 27.16 -30.80
C TYR A 578 -1.56 28.57 -30.28
N LYS A 579 -1.14 28.67 -29.01
CA LYS A 579 -0.87 29.94 -28.32
C LYS A 579 0.24 30.79 -28.97
N ASP A 580 1.11 30.17 -29.76
CA ASP A 580 2.29 30.80 -30.36
C ASP A 580 2.02 31.27 -31.82
N GLU A 581 0.77 31.15 -32.30
CA GLU A 581 0.36 31.48 -33.67
C GLU A 581 -0.25 32.89 -33.79
N ASP A 582 -0.35 33.42 -35.02
CA ASP A 582 -0.87 34.78 -35.28
C ASP A 582 -2.32 34.94 -34.74
N PRO A 583 -2.58 35.93 -33.86
CA PRO A 583 -3.92 36.26 -33.37
C PRO A 583 -4.98 36.43 -34.46
N GLU A 584 -4.60 36.92 -35.65
CA GLU A 584 -5.52 37.17 -36.76
C GLU A 584 -6.12 35.87 -37.33
N SER A 585 -5.39 34.75 -37.23
CA SER A 585 -5.85 33.41 -37.61
C SER A 585 -7.11 32.98 -36.87
N PHE A 586 -7.34 33.52 -35.67
CA PHE A 586 -8.47 33.20 -34.81
C PHE A 586 -9.62 34.21 -34.87
N ARG A 587 -9.57 35.21 -35.76
CA ARG A 587 -10.58 36.29 -35.84
C ARG A 587 -12.01 35.77 -35.97
N CYS A 588 -12.22 34.70 -36.74
CA CYS A 588 -13.55 34.12 -36.93
C CYS A 588 -14.09 33.50 -35.63
N ILE A 589 -13.22 32.87 -34.83
CA ILE A 589 -13.55 32.28 -33.53
C ILE A 589 -13.94 33.40 -32.56
N ARG A 590 -13.11 34.45 -32.47
CA ARG A 590 -13.39 35.61 -31.62
C ARG A 590 -14.75 36.24 -31.92
N SER A 591 -15.06 36.44 -33.20
CA SER A 591 -16.37 36.97 -33.61
C SER A 591 -17.54 36.07 -33.20
N ALA A 592 -17.37 34.74 -33.29
CA ALA A 592 -18.39 33.78 -32.84
C ALA A 592 -18.59 33.84 -31.32
N LEU A 593 -17.51 33.87 -30.53
CA LEU A 593 -17.56 33.95 -29.07
C LEU A 593 -18.23 35.24 -28.57
N PHE A 594 -17.96 36.39 -29.21
CA PHE A 594 -18.63 37.65 -28.86
C PHE A 594 -20.16 37.58 -29.02
N LYS A 595 -20.66 36.88 -30.06
CA LYS A 595 -22.11 36.68 -30.25
C LYS A 595 -22.69 35.79 -29.15
N LEU A 596 -21.96 34.77 -28.70
CA LEU A 596 -22.41 33.83 -27.67
C LEU A 596 -22.49 34.43 -26.27
N LYS A 597 -21.89 35.62 -26.03
CA LYS A 597 -22.16 36.40 -24.80
C LYS A 597 -23.63 36.81 -24.65
N GLN A 598 -24.39 36.79 -25.74
CA GLN A 598 -25.81 37.09 -25.78
C GLN A 598 -26.67 35.82 -25.91
N ASP A 599 -26.10 34.62 -25.73
CA ASP A 599 -26.86 33.36 -25.78
C ASP A 599 -27.94 33.35 -24.68
N SER A 600 -29.07 32.68 -24.94
CA SER A 600 -30.16 32.54 -23.97
C SER A 600 -29.73 31.75 -22.73
N ASP A 601 -28.79 30.82 -22.87
CA ASP A 601 -28.33 29.94 -21.80
C ASP A 601 -27.19 30.58 -20.98
N ILE A 602 -27.26 30.45 -19.65
CA ILE A 602 -26.30 31.08 -18.74
C ILE A 602 -24.91 30.47 -18.81
N ASP A 603 -24.80 29.15 -18.99
CA ASP A 603 -23.51 28.46 -19.06
C ASP A 603 -22.81 28.79 -20.37
N VAL A 604 -23.57 28.88 -21.48
CA VAL A 604 -23.01 29.32 -22.77
C VAL A 604 -22.43 30.72 -22.68
N ARG A 605 -23.14 31.69 -22.06
CA ARG A 605 -22.62 33.05 -21.84
C ARG A 605 -21.38 33.07 -20.96
N TYR A 606 -21.39 32.27 -19.88
CA TYR A 606 -20.25 32.15 -18.96
C TYR A 606 -19.01 31.63 -19.68
N TYR A 607 -19.10 30.48 -20.34
CA TYR A 607 -17.96 29.89 -21.05
C TYR A 607 -17.51 30.73 -22.25
N ALA A 608 -18.41 31.45 -22.91
CA ALA A 608 -18.02 32.37 -24.00
C ALA A 608 -17.22 33.56 -23.48
N THR A 609 -17.57 34.07 -22.29
CA THR A 609 -16.82 35.14 -21.62
C THR A 609 -15.44 34.64 -21.20
N MET A 610 -15.36 33.47 -20.56
CA MET A 610 -14.08 32.84 -20.20
C MET A 610 -13.19 32.57 -21.42
N ALA A 611 -13.76 32.06 -22.52
CA ALA A 611 -12.99 31.80 -23.74
C ALA A 611 -12.40 33.08 -24.35
N LEU A 612 -13.11 34.21 -24.27
CA LEU A 612 -12.59 35.52 -24.72
C LEU A 612 -11.49 36.04 -23.80
N GLU A 613 -11.62 35.86 -22.49
CA GLU A 613 -10.56 36.19 -21.54
C GLU A 613 -9.30 35.34 -21.79
N THR A 614 -9.45 34.04 -22.07
CA THR A 614 -8.35 33.17 -22.50
C THR A 614 -7.69 33.69 -23.77
N TYR A 615 -8.47 34.10 -24.78
CA TYR A 615 -7.92 34.69 -26.00
C TYR A 615 -7.08 35.93 -25.70
N MET A 616 -7.61 36.88 -24.92
CA MET A 616 -6.90 38.11 -24.54
C MET A 616 -5.60 37.80 -23.79
N ALA A 617 -5.62 36.80 -22.90
CA ALA A 617 -4.46 36.42 -22.12
C ALA A 617 -3.28 35.88 -22.95
N PHE A 618 -3.53 35.24 -24.10
CA PHE A 618 -2.47 34.72 -24.98
C PHE A 618 -2.06 35.69 -26.09
N PHE A 619 -2.98 36.55 -26.55
CA PHE A 619 -2.81 37.25 -27.83
C PHE A 619 -2.89 38.79 -27.75
N ASP A 620 -3.35 39.38 -26.65
CA ASP A 620 -3.39 40.84 -26.46
C ASP A 620 -2.20 41.35 -25.59
N THR A 621 -0.96 41.07 -26.04
CA THR A 621 0.27 41.76 -25.57
C THR A 621 0.88 42.62 -26.65
#